data_AF-A0A3B3SCA1-F1
#
_entry.id   AF-A0A3B3SCA1-F1
#
_cell.length_a   1.000
_cell.length_b   1.000
_cell.length_c   1.000
_cell.angle_alpha   90.00
_cell.angle_beta   90.00
_cell.angle_gamma   90.00
#
_symmetry.space_group_name_H-M   'P 1'
#
loop_
_entity.id
_entity.type
_entity.pdbx_description
1 polymer ?
#
loop_
_entity_poly.entity_id
_entity_poly.type
_entity_poly.pdbx_seq_one_letter_code
_entity_poly.pdbx_strand_id
1 'polypeptide(L)'
;MGSGYQQANVVILHKTLANDFEAFCDVNRGPLPLLYRSNPGEWGCPLLAKNVDIRLDCPQYCVFEDGLMVAKVSSLMSYTLQLQDMVTFYLGCSFSFQQILKDAGVPVRNVEQNRNVSMYRTSVPCVGVGQFRCPLVVTMLPVPREKLDAASQVTHLAPLAHGAPIHIGDPAPLGIQDLSQPEYGDAVDPAPGDVPVFWACGVTGIEAIKSCKSPLAFSHAPGCMFLSDLETLSTAPPSDPKQCAQTFCISEKLPHYSLVSKAAVHQIQDLEHLIGEDPGQRGIQALFIQDELLKSCLSLSHASSVLITTGFPTHFQHDPPEETDGPPGAVAMVAMLQALGKRVAILTDQRALDMHRGIMEDAVKKGIIKTEVPLLSFQKTSSESALHFLCHDGDPGKPRFDHLVAIERSGRAADGNYYNMRGINIKHLVDPIDDLFVTASSIPGISTTGIGDGGNELGMGKVKDAVRTYMPNGNLIACDVAADFAVTAGVSNWGGYAIACGLYILSLCPVHERYLRKGLGTPPSPDQQEIWAASLPTVDKEEDFLSILVKYGVRSGKTANLGLEVDGLPFHPTHATIIQKMRDITYFPNPPLA
;
A
#
# COMPACT_ATOMS: atom_id res chain seq x y z
N MET A 1 -4.45 28.02 -27.13
CA MET A 1 -3.60 27.17 -26.27
C MET A 1 -2.39 26.76 -27.08
N GLY A 2 -1.18 27.00 -26.60
CA GLY A 2 0.04 26.52 -27.28
C GLY A 2 0.13 25.01 -27.12
N SER A 3 -0.26 24.25 -28.13
CA SER A 3 -0.07 22.80 -28.17
C SER A 3 1.43 22.49 -28.12
N GLY A 4 1.87 21.66 -27.19
CA GLY A 4 3.25 21.16 -27.14
C GLY A 4 4.21 21.92 -26.22
N TYR A 5 3.79 22.98 -25.53
CA TYR A 5 4.64 23.71 -24.57
C TYR A 5 4.27 23.41 -23.12
N GLN A 6 5.27 23.36 -22.24
CA GLN A 6 5.09 23.10 -20.82
C GLN A 6 4.33 24.26 -20.17
N GLN A 7 3.36 23.92 -19.32
CA GLN A 7 2.60 24.89 -18.56
C GLN A 7 3.01 24.85 -17.09
N ALA A 8 2.92 25.99 -16.42
CA ALA A 8 3.22 26.12 -15.00
C ALA A 8 2.07 26.74 -14.22
N ASN A 9 1.79 26.16 -13.05
CA ASN A 9 1.03 26.82 -12.01
C ASN A 9 1.91 27.91 -11.39
N VAL A 10 1.31 29.05 -11.05
CA VAL A 10 2.03 30.18 -10.45
C VAL A 10 1.52 30.43 -9.03
N VAL A 11 2.46 30.63 -8.12
CA VAL A 11 2.27 31.12 -6.74
C VAL A 11 3.23 32.30 -6.51
N ILE A 12 2.73 33.41 -5.98
CA ILE A 12 3.53 34.61 -5.68
C ILE A 12 3.32 34.98 -4.23
N LEU A 13 4.42 35.06 -3.47
CA LEU A 13 4.43 35.26 -2.03
C LEU A 13 5.47 36.29 -1.63
N HIS A 14 5.25 36.96 -0.49
CA HIS A 14 6.24 37.88 0.05
C HIS A 14 7.55 37.14 0.38
N LYS A 15 8.71 37.79 0.14
CA LYS A 15 10.05 37.19 0.29
C LYS A 15 10.32 36.53 1.65
N THR A 16 9.63 36.98 2.72
CA THR A 16 9.74 36.39 4.07
C THR A 16 9.21 34.97 4.16
N LEU A 17 8.32 34.57 3.25
CA LEU A 17 7.76 33.21 3.18
C LEU A 17 8.48 32.32 2.17
N ALA A 18 9.41 32.87 1.38
CA ALA A 18 9.92 32.21 0.19
C ALA A 18 10.74 30.95 0.51
N ASN A 19 11.60 30.99 1.53
CA ASN A 19 12.41 29.84 1.92
C ASN A 19 11.53 28.70 2.49
N ASP A 20 10.54 29.05 3.32
CA ASP A 20 9.60 28.07 3.87
C ASP A 20 8.75 27.45 2.76
N PHE A 21 8.34 28.23 1.75
CA PHE A 21 7.55 27.72 0.63
C PHE A 21 8.37 26.82 -0.30
N GLU A 22 9.64 27.15 -0.55
CA GLU A 22 10.55 26.27 -1.30
C GLU A 22 10.74 24.93 -0.58
N ALA A 23 11.05 24.97 0.72
CA ALA A 23 11.16 23.76 1.54
C ALA A 23 9.83 22.98 1.60
N PHE A 24 8.68 23.67 1.62
CA PHE A 24 7.36 23.07 1.50
C PHE A 24 7.17 22.36 0.16
N CYS A 25 7.62 22.94 -0.95
CA CYS A 25 7.58 22.29 -2.26
C CYS A 25 8.48 21.04 -2.28
N ASP A 26 9.66 21.10 -1.68
CA ASP A 26 10.62 19.99 -1.64
C ASP A 26 10.09 18.74 -0.92
N VAL A 27 9.36 18.92 0.18
CA VAL A 27 8.72 17.80 0.90
C VAL A 27 7.34 17.45 0.35
N ASN A 28 6.83 18.18 -0.66
CA ASN A 28 5.55 17.92 -1.32
C ASN A 28 5.69 17.93 -2.86
N ARG A 29 6.76 17.32 -3.39
CA ARG A 29 7.10 17.35 -4.82
C ARG A 29 6.04 16.77 -5.74
N GLY A 30 5.20 15.84 -5.27
CA GLY A 30 4.07 15.31 -6.04
C GLY A 30 3.13 16.42 -6.51
N PRO A 31 2.44 17.14 -5.61
CA PRO A 31 1.59 18.27 -5.99
C PRO A 31 2.36 19.53 -6.39
N LEU A 32 3.57 19.78 -5.86
CA LEU A 32 4.30 21.05 -6.02
C LEU A 32 5.70 20.84 -6.63
N PRO A 33 5.81 20.28 -7.86
CA PRO A 33 7.10 20.14 -8.52
C PRO A 33 7.65 21.54 -8.89
N LEU A 34 8.64 22.04 -8.15
CA LEU A 34 9.20 23.37 -8.38
C LEU A 34 10.05 23.39 -9.66
N LEU A 35 9.65 24.19 -10.65
CA LEU A 35 10.39 24.40 -11.90
C LEU A 35 11.34 25.59 -11.81
N TYR A 36 10.88 26.68 -11.20
CA TYR A 36 11.65 27.91 -11.06
C TYR A 36 11.19 28.74 -9.86
N ARG A 37 12.16 29.35 -9.18
CA ARG A 37 11.97 30.34 -8.12
C ARG A 37 12.65 31.64 -8.57
N SER A 38 11.90 32.73 -8.65
CA SER A 38 12.46 34.05 -8.99
C SER A 38 13.24 34.66 -7.83
N ASN A 39 14.07 35.66 -8.12
CA ASN A 39 14.53 36.59 -7.10
C ASN A 39 13.37 37.48 -6.63
N PRO A 40 13.45 38.07 -5.42
CA PRO A 40 12.49 39.07 -4.99
C PRO A 40 12.43 40.24 -5.99
N GLY A 41 11.22 40.59 -6.43
CA GLY A 41 11.00 41.70 -7.38
C GLY A 41 11.36 41.39 -8.84
N GLU A 42 11.80 40.16 -9.14
CA GLU A 42 12.04 39.72 -10.51
C GLU A 42 10.72 39.34 -11.20
N TRP A 43 10.44 39.96 -12.35
CA TRP A 43 9.20 39.71 -13.12
C TRP A 43 9.36 38.66 -14.21
N GLY A 44 10.59 38.39 -14.64
CA GLY A 44 10.89 37.40 -15.66
C GLY A 44 11.17 36.02 -15.07
N CYS A 45 11.25 35.02 -15.95
CA CYS A 45 11.70 33.68 -15.62
C CYS A 45 12.56 33.11 -16.77
N PRO A 46 13.81 33.60 -16.93
CA PRO A 46 14.61 33.35 -18.14
C PRO A 46 14.92 31.86 -18.41
N LEU A 47 14.80 31.00 -17.40
CA LEU A 47 14.96 29.55 -17.54
C LEU A 47 13.74 28.85 -18.15
N LEU A 48 12.55 29.47 -18.08
CA LEU A 48 11.30 28.91 -18.59
C LEU A 48 10.86 29.59 -19.88
N ALA A 49 11.01 30.91 -19.99
CA ALA A 49 10.64 31.65 -21.19
C ALA A 49 11.43 32.96 -21.31
N LYS A 50 11.59 33.44 -22.55
CA LYS A 50 12.24 34.72 -22.86
C LYS A 50 11.21 35.85 -22.93
N ASN A 51 11.62 37.06 -22.55
CA ASN A 51 10.82 38.29 -22.65
C ASN A 51 9.45 38.23 -21.94
N VAL A 52 9.39 37.53 -20.81
CA VAL A 52 8.18 37.38 -20.00
C VAL A 52 8.12 38.37 -18.84
N ASP A 53 6.90 38.76 -18.51
CA ASP A 53 6.51 39.58 -17.39
C ASP A 53 5.32 38.90 -16.67
N ILE A 54 5.60 38.33 -15.50
CA ILE A 54 4.60 37.60 -14.70
C ILE A 54 3.40 38.45 -14.30
N ARG A 55 3.42 39.78 -14.47
CA ARG A 55 2.27 40.64 -14.21
C ARG A 55 1.23 40.62 -15.33
N LEU A 56 1.56 40.05 -16.49
CA LEU A 56 0.71 40.02 -17.69
C LEU A 56 0.56 38.61 -18.28
N ASP A 57 1.53 37.73 -18.06
CA ASP A 57 1.65 36.48 -18.83
C ASP A 57 0.87 35.28 -18.28
N CYS A 58 -0.09 35.49 -17.38
CA CYS A 58 -1.19 34.56 -17.12
C CYS A 58 -2.50 35.19 -17.60
N PRO A 59 -3.41 34.43 -18.25
CA PRO A 59 -4.70 34.95 -18.69
C PRO A 59 -5.54 35.57 -17.57
N GLN A 60 -5.43 35.05 -16.35
CA GLN A 60 -6.11 35.55 -15.17
C GLN A 60 -5.36 35.13 -13.90
N TYR A 61 -5.36 36.02 -12.90
CA TYR A 61 -4.78 35.84 -11.58
C TYR A 61 -5.87 35.88 -10.50
N CYS A 62 -5.59 35.23 -9.38
CA CYS A 62 -6.32 35.34 -8.13
C CYS A 62 -5.49 36.15 -7.13
N VAL A 63 -6.11 37.13 -6.49
CA VAL A 63 -5.52 37.95 -5.43
C VAL A 63 -6.04 37.44 -4.08
N PHE A 64 -5.14 37.23 -3.14
CA PHE A 64 -5.45 36.77 -1.79
C PHE A 64 -4.97 37.77 -0.75
N GLU A 65 -5.83 38.05 0.24
CA GLU A 65 -5.52 38.83 1.44
C GLU A 65 -5.88 38.00 2.67
N ASP A 66 -4.92 37.82 3.57
CA ASP A 66 -5.06 36.98 4.78
C ASP A 66 -5.60 35.56 4.50
N GLY A 67 -5.24 35.01 3.34
CA GLY A 67 -5.65 33.69 2.87
C GLY A 67 -7.04 33.62 2.23
N LEU A 68 -7.76 34.74 2.09
CA LEU A 68 -9.05 34.84 1.43
C LEU A 68 -8.88 35.36 0.00
N MET A 69 -9.49 34.71 -0.98
CA MET A 69 -9.48 35.20 -2.37
C MET A 69 -10.40 36.42 -2.48
N VAL A 70 -9.83 37.61 -2.69
CA VAL A 70 -10.57 38.88 -2.72
C VAL A 70 -10.90 39.36 -4.13
N ALA A 71 -10.11 38.96 -5.13
CA ALA A 71 -10.32 39.39 -6.51
C ALA A 71 -9.77 38.39 -7.53
N LYS A 72 -10.34 38.44 -8.74
CA LYS A 72 -9.75 37.89 -9.96
C LYS A 72 -9.42 39.03 -10.90
N VAL A 73 -8.18 39.09 -11.39
CA VAL A 73 -7.69 40.19 -12.22
C VAL A 73 -7.00 39.65 -13.47
N SER A 74 -7.04 40.37 -14.58
CA SER A 74 -6.35 40.00 -15.82
C SER A 74 -4.90 40.48 -15.86
N SER A 75 -4.46 41.27 -14.88
CA SER A 75 -3.10 41.79 -14.77
C SER A 75 -2.78 42.14 -13.32
N LEU A 76 -1.51 41.98 -12.95
CA LEU A 76 -0.96 42.42 -11.66
C LEU A 76 -0.28 43.79 -11.72
N MET A 77 -0.44 44.58 -12.80
CA MET A 77 0.23 45.87 -12.96
C MET A 77 -0.10 46.87 -11.83
N SER A 78 -1.34 46.86 -11.32
CA SER A 78 -1.75 47.68 -10.18
C SER A 78 -1.04 47.34 -8.87
N TYR A 79 -0.38 46.18 -8.80
CA TYR A 79 0.37 45.69 -7.64
C TYR A 79 1.89 45.81 -7.81
N THR A 80 2.37 46.55 -8.82
CA THR A 80 3.80 46.63 -9.17
C THR A 80 4.70 47.02 -7.98
N LEU A 81 4.25 47.94 -7.13
CA LEU A 81 5.05 48.37 -5.96
C LEU A 81 5.16 47.22 -4.94
N GLN A 82 4.05 46.54 -4.65
CA GLN A 82 4.00 45.41 -3.73
C GLN A 82 4.82 44.22 -4.25
N LEU A 83 4.84 44.02 -5.57
CA LEU A 83 5.58 42.93 -6.20
C LEU A 83 7.11 43.06 -6.10
N GLN A 84 7.66 44.23 -5.74
CA GLN A 84 9.10 44.42 -5.55
C GLN A 84 9.68 43.54 -4.43
N ASP A 85 8.87 43.21 -3.43
CA ASP A 85 9.25 42.35 -2.30
C ASP A 85 8.66 40.93 -2.40
N MET A 86 8.11 40.58 -3.56
CA MET A 86 7.47 39.28 -3.81
C MET A 86 8.39 38.35 -4.61
N VAL A 87 8.24 37.05 -4.36
CA VAL A 87 8.92 35.97 -5.05
C VAL A 87 7.87 35.14 -5.79
N THR A 88 8.17 34.84 -7.06
CA THR A 88 7.33 34.02 -7.92
C THR A 88 7.86 32.59 -7.97
N PHE A 89 6.96 31.63 -7.77
CA PHE A 89 7.21 30.20 -7.89
C PHE A 89 6.42 29.65 -9.07
N TYR A 90 7.14 29.02 -9.99
CA TYR A 90 6.59 28.30 -11.12
C TYR A 90 6.63 26.82 -10.80
N LEU A 91 5.46 26.22 -10.69
CA LEU A 91 5.27 24.84 -10.32
C LEU A 91 4.78 24.07 -11.55
N GLY A 92 5.32 22.88 -11.76
CA GLY A 92 4.93 22.02 -12.86
C GLY A 92 3.43 21.75 -12.86
N CYS A 93 2.87 21.64 -14.06
CA CYS A 93 1.45 21.50 -14.26
C CYS A 93 1.09 20.18 -14.93
N SER A 94 -0.05 19.67 -14.50
CA SER A 94 -0.68 18.46 -14.96
C SER A 94 -1.27 18.61 -16.37
N PHE A 95 -1.55 19.82 -16.88
CA PHE A 95 -2.22 19.96 -18.19
C PHE A 95 -1.44 19.34 -19.37
N SER A 96 -0.12 19.11 -19.21
CA SER A 96 0.70 18.33 -20.14
C SER A 96 0.42 16.81 -20.14
N PHE A 97 -0.27 16.26 -19.14
CA PHE A 97 -0.63 14.83 -19.06
C PHE A 97 -1.69 14.44 -20.08
N GLN A 98 -2.57 15.36 -20.49
CA GLN A 98 -3.72 15.00 -21.34
C GLN A 98 -3.26 14.53 -22.71
N GLN A 99 -2.23 15.17 -23.26
CA GLN A 99 -1.65 14.75 -24.52
C GLN A 99 -0.91 13.41 -24.38
N ILE A 100 -0.12 13.25 -23.32
CA ILE A 100 0.60 11.99 -23.03
C ILE A 100 -0.37 10.81 -22.92
N LEU A 101 -1.50 10.98 -22.22
CA LEU A 101 -2.53 9.96 -22.10
C LEU A 101 -3.20 9.65 -23.45
N LYS A 102 -3.53 10.67 -24.24
CA LYS A 102 -4.09 10.49 -25.59
C LYS A 102 -3.14 9.76 -26.53
N ASP A 103 -1.85 10.11 -26.52
CA ASP A 103 -0.83 9.47 -27.35
C ASP A 103 -0.63 8.00 -26.97
N ALA A 104 -0.86 7.64 -25.71
CA ALA A 104 -0.89 6.27 -25.20
C ALA A 104 -2.23 5.54 -25.49
N GLY A 105 -3.18 6.19 -26.16
CA GLY A 105 -4.51 5.66 -26.42
C GLY A 105 -5.35 5.47 -25.17
N VAL A 106 -5.15 6.30 -24.14
CA VAL A 106 -6.00 6.41 -22.95
C VAL A 106 -6.98 7.56 -23.17
N PRO A 107 -8.31 7.33 -23.10
CA PRO A 107 -9.30 8.38 -23.32
C PRO A 107 -9.22 9.43 -22.20
N VAL A 108 -9.47 10.68 -22.56
CA VAL A 108 -9.45 11.82 -21.63
C VAL A 108 -10.85 12.43 -21.61
N ARG A 109 -11.71 11.88 -20.75
CA ARG A 109 -13.18 12.13 -20.73
C ARG A 109 -13.55 13.60 -20.64
N ASN A 110 -12.84 14.38 -19.82
CA ASN A 110 -13.13 15.81 -19.70
C ASN A 110 -12.90 16.56 -21.03
N VAL A 111 -11.89 16.15 -21.83
CA VAL A 111 -11.65 16.77 -23.14
C VAL A 111 -12.71 16.32 -24.15
N GLU A 112 -13.09 15.05 -24.15
CA GLU A 112 -14.19 14.54 -24.98
C GLU A 112 -15.52 15.30 -24.72
N GLN A 113 -15.72 15.74 -23.48
CA GLN A 113 -16.92 16.43 -23.02
C GLN A 113 -16.80 17.97 -23.03
N ASN A 114 -15.67 18.55 -23.47
CA ASN A 114 -15.38 19.99 -23.42
C ASN A 114 -15.53 20.60 -22.01
N ARG A 115 -15.06 19.87 -20.99
CA ARG A 115 -15.10 20.25 -19.58
C ARG A 115 -13.69 20.46 -19.01
N ASN A 116 -13.57 21.35 -18.03
CA ASN A 116 -12.35 21.42 -17.23
C ASN A 116 -12.21 20.14 -16.40
N VAL A 117 -10.98 19.78 -16.10
CA VAL A 117 -10.71 18.56 -15.35
C VAL A 117 -11.23 18.66 -13.90
N SER A 118 -11.83 17.60 -13.39
CA SER A 118 -12.30 17.54 -12.01
C SER A 118 -11.14 17.50 -11.04
N MET A 119 -11.15 18.38 -10.04
CA MET A 119 -10.13 18.46 -9.01
C MET A 119 -10.78 18.50 -7.63
N TYR A 120 -10.24 17.70 -6.72
CA TYR A 120 -10.82 17.47 -5.41
C TYR A 120 -9.85 17.83 -4.30
N ARG A 121 -10.37 18.48 -3.26
CA ARG A 121 -9.66 18.64 -2.00
C ARG A 121 -9.78 17.34 -1.20
N THR A 122 -8.65 16.76 -0.83
CA THR A 122 -8.62 15.51 -0.08
C THR A 122 -8.59 15.75 1.43
N SER A 123 -8.81 14.69 2.22
CA SER A 123 -8.51 14.66 3.65
C SER A 123 -7.02 14.43 3.95
N VAL A 124 -6.20 14.15 2.93
CA VAL A 124 -4.77 13.85 3.08
C VAL A 124 -3.99 15.16 3.28
N PRO A 125 -3.32 15.37 4.42
CA PRO A 125 -2.55 16.59 4.66
C PRO A 125 -1.21 16.54 3.90
N CYS A 126 -0.80 17.68 3.35
CA CYS A 126 0.59 17.88 2.92
C CYS A 126 1.54 17.87 4.13
N VAL A 127 2.80 17.52 3.89
CA VAL A 127 3.86 17.63 4.91
C VAL A 127 4.11 19.11 5.19
N GLY A 128 3.80 19.54 6.42
CA GLY A 128 3.84 20.96 6.79
C GLY A 128 5.25 21.51 6.96
N VAL A 129 5.47 22.76 6.53
CA VAL A 129 6.73 23.50 6.70
C VAL A 129 6.41 24.95 7.04
N GLY A 130 7.02 25.47 8.10
CA GLY A 130 6.74 26.83 8.57
C GLY A 130 5.23 27.04 8.80
N GLN A 131 4.67 28.03 8.11
CA GLN A 131 3.24 28.38 8.15
C GLN A 131 2.37 27.58 7.16
N PHE A 132 2.97 26.78 6.27
CA PHE A 132 2.24 26.05 5.24
C PHE A 132 1.73 24.71 5.79
N ARG A 133 0.40 24.60 5.89
CA ARG A 133 -0.31 23.40 6.34
C ARG A 133 -1.66 23.32 5.62
N CYS A 134 -1.73 22.52 4.57
CA CYS A 134 -2.92 22.45 3.72
C CYS A 134 -3.23 21.02 3.31
N PRO A 135 -4.49 20.73 2.91
CA PRO A 135 -4.83 19.46 2.28
C PRO A 135 -4.17 19.37 0.90
N LEU A 136 -3.86 18.14 0.49
CA LEU A 136 -3.51 17.79 -0.87
C LEU A 136 -4.74 17.97 -1.77
N VAL A 137 -4.55 18.57 -2.94
CA VAL A 137 -5.54 18.60 -4.02
C VAL A 137 -5.15 17.59 -5.08
N VAL A 138 -6.13 16.86 -5.60
CA VAL A 138 -5.93 15.84 -6.63
C VAL A 138 -6.73 16.15 -7.87
N THR A 139 -6.21 15.78 -9.03
CA THR A 139 -6.96 15.70 -10.28
C THR A 139 -7.46 14.28 -10.44
N MET A 140 -8.73 14.11 -10.83
CA MET A 140 -9.32 12.79 -11.10
C MET A 140 -9.66 12.66 -12.58
N LEU A 141 -9.31 11.53 -13.19
CA LEU A 141 -9.78 11.13 -14.52
C LEU A 141 -10.40 9.73 -14.46
N PRO A 142 -11.56 9.51 -15.10
CA PRO A 142 -12.04 8.15 -15.38
C PRO A 142 -11.15 7.50 -16.45
N VAL A 143 -10.61 6.32 -16.15
CA VAL A 143 -9.72 5.56 -17.03
C VAL A 143 -10.26 4.13 -17.21
N PRO A 144 -10.40 3.61 -18.44
CA PRO A 144 -10.80 2.22 -18.65
C PRO A 144 -9.89 1.24 -17.90
N ARG A 145 -10.47 0.21 -17.26
CA ARG A 145 -9.73 -0.75 -16.43
C ARG A 145 -8.51 -1.34 -17.15
N GLU A 146 -8.64 -1.67 -18.43
CA GLU A 146 -7.59 -2.24 -19.28
C GLU A 146 -6.49 -1.24 -19.69
N LYS A 147 -6.68 0.05 -19.40
CA LYS A 147 -5.75 1.15 -19.71
C LYS A 147 -5.02 1.68 -18.46
N LEU A 148 -5.26 1.12 -17.28
CA LEU A 148 -4.64 1.56 -16.02
C LEU A 148 -3.10 1.45 -16.04
N ASP A 149 -2.57 0.35 -16.59
CA ASP A 149 -1.12 0.19 -16.78
C ASP A 149 -0.56 1.25 -17.72
N ALA A 150 -1.19 1.41 -18.89
CA ALA A 150 -0.75 2.42 -19.87
C ALA A 150 -0.74 3.82 -19.25
N ALA A 151 -1.82 4.22 -18.57
CA ALA A 151 -1.92 5.53 -17.90
C ALA A 151 -0.82 5.72 -16.83
N SER A 152 -0.57 4.69 -16.02
CA SER A 152 0.44 4.74 -14.96
C SER A 152 1.86 4.82 -15.53
N GLN A 153 2.16 4.03 -16.56
CA GLN A 153 3.48 3.97 -17.18
C GLN A 153 3.87 5.27 -17.86
N VAL A 154 2.96 5.87 -18.64
CA VAL A 154 3.29 7.10 -19.37
C VAL A 154 3.34 8.33 -18.47
N THR A 155 2.49 8.40 -17.44
CA THR A 155 2.51 9.53 -16.49
C THR A 155 3.67 9.43 -15.49
N HIS A 156 4.15 8.23 -15.17
CA HIS A 156 5.35 8.04 -14.35
C HIS A 156 6.59 8.77 -14.89
N LEU A 157 6.70 8.86 -16.23
CA LEU A 157 7.84 9.48 -16.92
C LEU A 157 7.85 11.02 -16.87
N ALA A 158 6.81 11.63 -16.28
CA ALA A 158 6.67 13.07 -16.19
C ALA A 158 6.63 13.57 -14.73
N PRO A 159 7.67 13.34 -13.90
CA PRO A 159 7.66 13.71 -12.47
C PRO A 159 7.55 15.23 -12.25
N LEU A 160 8.04 16.04 -13.20
CA LEU A 160 7.87 17.50 -13.19
C LEU A 160 6.47 17.95 -13.62
N ALA A 161 5.57 17.02 -13.94
CA ALA A 161 4.15 17.25 -14.21
C ALA A 161 3.30 16.34 -13.28
N HIS A 162 3.67 16.32 -12.00
CA HIS A 162 3.13 15.49 -10.91
C HIS A 162 3.49 14.01 -10.95
N GLY A 163 3.78 13.41 -12.11
CA GLY A 163 4.25 12.02 -12.21
C GLY A 163 3.14 10.97 -12.17
N ALA A 164 3.47 9.77 -11.69
CA ALA A 164 2.55 8.63 -11.62
C ALA A 164 1.30 8.91 -10.76
N PRO A 165 0.19 8.17 -10.96
CA PRO A 165 -0.98 8.24 -10.09
C PRO A 165 -0.60 8.05 -8.62
N ILE A 166 -1.41 8.61 -7.73
CA ILE A 166 -1.25 8.46 -6.28
C ILE A 166 -2.37 7.63 -5.65
N HIS A 167 -3.45 7.40 -6.40
CA HIS A 167 -4.54 6.53 -6.00
C HIS A 167 -5.34 6.10 -7.22
N ILE A 168 -5.88 4.88 -7.20
CA ILE A 168 -6.69 4.28 -8.27
C ILE A 168 -7.80 3.48 -7.59
N GLY A 169 -9.06 3.81 -7.92
CA GLY A 169 -10.23 3.15 -7.37
C GLY A 169 -11.06 4.02 -6.42
N ASP A 170 -11.70 3.39 -5.43
CA ASP A 170 -12.63 4.00 -4.49
C ASP A 170 -12.13 5.34 -3.93
N PRO A 171 -12.87 6.45 -4.05
CA PRO A 171 -12.41 7.78 -3.60
C PRO A 171 -12.34 7.96 -2.07
N ALA A 172 -12.98 7.08 -1.29
CA ALA A 172 -13.12 7.24 0.16
C ALA A 172 -11.79 7.32 0.94
N PRO A 173 -10.72 6.57 0.61
CA PRO A 173 -9.41 6.70 1.25
C PRO A 173 -8.75 8.08 1.06
N LEU A 174 -9.19 8.87 0.07
CA LEU A 174 -8.79 10.27 -0.11
C LEU A 174 -9.74 11.25 0.60
N GLY A 175 -10.78 10.77 1.27
CA GLY A 175 -11.81 11.59 1.92
C GLY A 175 -12.81 12.22 0.95
N ILE A 176 -12.88 11.75 -0.29
CA ILE A 176 -13.79 12.27 -1.31
C ILE A 176 -15.08 11.44 -1.28
N GLN A 177 -16.21 12.08 -0.99
CA GLN A 177 -17.50 11.40 -0.81
C GLN A 177 -18.36 11.36 -2.09
N ASP A 178 -18.23 12.36 -2.96
CA ASP A 178 -19.06 12.52 -4.15
C ASP A 178 -18.25 13.07 -5.33
N LEU A 179 -18.05 12.25 -6.36
CA LEU A 179 -17.34 12.64 -7.59
C LEU A 179 -18.17 13.53 -8.52
N SER A 180 -19.42 13.87 -8.17
CA SER A 180 -20.22 14.85 -8.91
C SER A 180 -20.00 16.29 -8.45
N GLN A 181 -19.28 16.49 -7.34
CA GLN A 181 -19.07 17.81 -6.69
C GLN A 181 -17.58 18.13 -6.54
N PRO A 182 -16.83 18.37 -7.64
CA PRO A 182 -15.44 18.78 -7.52
C PRO A 182 -15.31 20.18 -6.91
N GLU A 183 -14.34 20.39 -6.02
CA GLU A 183 -14.03 21.73 -5.50
C GLU A 183 -13.53 22.69 -6.58
N TYR A 184 -12.88 22.17 -7.62
CA TYR A 184 -12.38 22.95 -8.74
C TYR A 184 -12.61 22.22 -10.07
N GLY A 185 -12.89 22.99 -11.12
CA GLY A 185 -13.20 22.46 -12.45
C GLY A 185 -14.65 22.00 -12.57
N ASP A 186 -14.89 21.05 -13.47
CA ASP A 186 -16.23 20.58 -13.80
C ASP A 186 -16.34 19.08 -13.50
N ALA A 187 -17.54 18.60 -13.15
CA ALA A 187 -17.81 17.17 -13.01
C ALA A 187 -17.72 16.46 -14.37
N VAL A 188 -17.24 15.22 -14.41
CA VAL A 188 -17.00 14.47 -15.65
C VAL A 188 -17.75 13.15 -15.60
N ASP A 189 -18.50 12.85 -16.66
CA ASP A 189 -19.30 11.63 -16.74
C ASP A 189 -18.40 10.44 -17.14
N PRO A 190 -18.31 9.36 -16.34
CA PRO A 190 -17.51 8.18 -16.69
C PRO A 190 -18.21 7.28 -17.71
N ALA A 191 -17.45 6.49 -18.47
CA ALA A 191 -18.00 5.39 -19.27
C ALA A 191 -18.11 4.09 -18.44
N PRO A 192 -18.99 3.14 -18.81
CA PRO A 192 -19.02 1.83 -18.17
C PRO A 192 -17.65 1.15 -18.20
N GLY A 193 -17.16 0.70 -17.04
CA GLY A 193 -15.84 0.06 -16.90
C GLY A 193 -14.68 1.02 -16.65
N ASP A 194 -14.91 2.34 -16.69
CA ASP A 194 -13.92 3.30 -16.23
C ASP A 194 -13.74 3.20 -14.70
N VAL A 195 -12.48 3.30 -14.26
CA VAL A 195 -12.05 3.38 -12.87
C VAL A 195 -11.55 4.81 -12.61
N PRO A 196 -11.95 5.47 -11.52
CA PRO A 196 -11.40 6.77 -11.17
C PRO A 196 -9.92 6.65 -10.78
N VAL A 197 -9.09 7.48 -11.41
CA VAL A 197 -7.63 7.55 -11.15
C VAL A 197 -7.27 8.96 -10.71
N PHE A 198 -6.46 9.07 -9.67
CA PHE A 198 -6.12 10.33 -9.02
C PHE A 198 -4.62 10.63 -9.15
N TRP A 199 -4.31 11.84 -9.57
CA TRP A 199 -2.97 12.41 -9.60
C TRP A 199 -2.89 13.59 -8.65
N ALA A 200 -1.72 13.85 -8.08
CA ALA A 200 -1.49 15.08 -7.33
C ALA A 200 -1.67 16.30 -8.25
N CYS A 201 -2.14 17.42 -7.71
CA CYS A 201 -2.49 18.61 -8.49
C CYS A 201 -1.83 19.88 -7.94
N GLY A 202 -1.32 20.72 -8.85
CA GLY A 202 -0.69 22.01 -8.54
C GLY A 202 -1.63 23.05 -7.92
N VAL A 203 -2.96 22.84 -7.98
CA VAL A 203 -3.94 23.63 -7.23
C VAL A 203 -3.73 23.52 -5.70
N THR A 204 -2.99 22.51 -5.24
CA THR A 204 -2.46 22.45 -3.86
C THR A 204 -1.72 23.74 -3.47
N GLY A 205 -1.07 24.42 -4.42
CA GLY A 205 -0.42 25.72 -4.17
C GLY A 205 -1.40 26.82 -3.75
N ILE A 206 -2.65 26.78 -4.23
CA ILE A 206 -3.71 27.70 -3.80
C ILE A 206 -4.11 27.40 -2.36
N GLU A 207 -4.24 26.13 -1.99
CA GLU A 207 -4.51 25.74 -0.59
C GLU A 207 -3.35 26.13 0.33
N ALA A 208 -2.11 26.07 -0.15
CA ALA A 208 -0.94 26.54 0.58
C ALA A 208 -1.00 28.05 0.85
N ILE A 209 -1.35 28.88 -0.15
CA ILE A 209 -1.58 30.34 0.02
C ILE A 209 -2.66 30.60 1.06
N LYS A 210 -3.80 29.90 0.97
CA LYS A 210 -4.90 30.04 1.95
C LYS A 210 -4.43 29.70 3.37
N SER A 211 -3.57 28.69 3.52
CA SER A 211 -3.08 28.24 4.82
C SER A 211 -2.10 29.22 5.48
N CYS A 212 -1.22 29.87 4.72
CA CYS A 212 -0.19 30.74 5.29
C CYS A 212 -0.71 32.12 5.71
N LYS A 213 -1.93 32.50 5.26
CA LYS A 213 -2.60 33.75 5.60
C LYS A 213 -1.69 34.98 5.47
N SER A 214 -0.91 35.02 4.40
CA SER A 214 -0.09 36.19 4.11
C SER A 214 -0.98 37.42 3.87
N PRO A 215 -0.57 38.63 4.29
CA PRO A 215 -1.34 39.85 4.04
C PRO A 215 -1.65 40.08 2.56
N LEU A 216 -0.77 39.61 1.68
CA LEU A 216 -0.98 39.65 0.24
C LEU A 216 -0.25 38.48 -0.43
N ALA A 217 -0.97 37.77 -1.30
CA ALA A 217 -0.43 36.71 -2.12
C ALA A 217 -1.18 36.63 -3.46
N PHE A 218 -0.56 36.01 -4.46
CA PHE A 218 -1.20 35.81 -5.76
C PHE A 218 -1.03 34.38 -6.25
N SER A 219 -1.97 33.94 -7.08
CA SER A 219 -1.81 32.76 -7.92
C SER A 219 -2.34 33.04 -9.31
N HIS A 220 -2.05 32.16 -10.27
CA HIS A 220 -2.90 32.04 -11.45
C HIS A 220 -4.32 31.56 -11.07
N ALA A 221 -5.33 31.85 -11.88
CA ALA A 221 -6.64 31.22 -11.76
C ALA A 221 -6.60 29.78 -12.33
N PRO A 222 -7.30 28.79 -11.73
CA PRO A 222 -7.37 27.45 -12.31
C PRO A 222 -7.81 27.46 -13.78
N GLY A 223 -7.04 26.79 -14.65
CA GLY A 223 -7.25 26.82 -16.11
C GLY A 223 -6.58 27.99 -16.85
N CYS A 224 -5.95 28.93 -16.13
CA CYS A 224 -5.25 30.10 -16.68
C CYS A 224 -3.74 30.06 -16.37
N MET A 225 -3.10 28.91 -16.66
CA MET A 225 -1.69 28.66 -16.37
C MET A 225 -0.73 29.56 -17.19
N PHE A 226 0.49 29.73 -16.68
CA PHE A 226 1.60 30.31 -17.42
C PHE A 226 2.10 29.34 -18.51
N LEU A 227 2.40 29.85 -19.69
CA LEU A 227 2.94 29.09 -20.82
C LEU A 227 4.44 29.34 -20.96
N SER A 228 5.26 28.30 -20.91
CA SER A 228 6.71 28.41 -21.07
C SER A 228 7.15 28.25 -22.54
N ASP A 229 8.41 28.58 -22.83
CA ASP A 229 9.06 28.28 -24.12
C ASP A 229 9.61 26.84 -24.18
N LEU A 230 9.55 26.11 -23.05
CA LEU A 230 10.03 24.73 -23.00
C LEU A 230 8.99 23.82 -23.66
N GLU A 231 9.44 23.00 -24.59
CA GLU A 231 8.60 21.95 -25.16
C GLU A 231 8.22 20.94 -24.07
N THR A 232 6.99 20.45 -24.14
CA THR A 232 6.54 19.35 -23.29
C THR A 232 7.45 18.17 -23.60
N LEU A 233 8.16 17.68 -22.58
CA LEU A 233 9.11 16.57 -22.72
C LEU A 233 8.44 15.44 -23.53
N SER A 234 8.97 15.16 -24.72
CA SER A 234 8.75 13.89 -25.40
C SER A 234 9.13 12.80 -24.41
N THR A 235 8.16 11.98 -23.99
CA THR A 235 8.40 10.89 -23.06
C THR A 235 9.39 9.92 -23.68
N ALA A 236 10.68 10.04 -23.35
CA ALA A 236 11.60 8.94 -23.58
C ALA A 236 11.06 7.75 -22.77
N PRO A 237 11.00 6.54 -23.34
CA PRO A 237 10.65 5.36 -22.55
C PRO A 237 11.56 5.28 -21.33
N PRO A 238 11.11 4.67 -20.21
CA PRO A 238 11.97 4.54 -19.04
C PRO A 238 13.31 3.94 -19.48
N SER A 239 14.41 4.57 -19.08
CA SER A 239 15.76 4.09 -19.43
C SER A 239 16.00 2.66 -18.94
N ASP A 240 15.23 2.22 -17.93
CA ASP A 240 15.15 0.84 -17.47
C ASP A 240 13.70 0.29 -17.55
N PRO A 241 13.40 -0.61 -18.50
CA PRO A 241 12.11 -1.30 -18.60
C PRO A 241 11.69 -2.05 -17.31
N LYS A 242 12.63 -2.37 -16.42
CA LYS A 242 12.34 -3.03 -15.14
C LYS A 242 11.66 -2.10 -14.13
N GLN A 243 11.83 -0.78 -14.27
CA GLN A 243 11.17 0.22 -13.42
C GLN A 243 9.76 0.59 -13.92
N CYS A 244 9.30 -0.03 -15.01
CA CYS A 244 7.98 0.21 -15.55
C CYS A 244 6.88 -0.13 -14.52
N ALA A 245 5.94 0.78 -14.32
CA ALA A 245 4.88 0.63 -13.34
C ALA A 245 3.78 -0.32 -13.83
N GLN A 246 3.24 -1.12 -12.91
CA GLN A 246 2.13 -2.05 -13.15
C GLN A 246 1.08 -1.90 -12.05
N THR A 247 -0.19 -2.01 -12.45
CA THR A 247 -1.36 -1.85 -11.60
C THR A 247 -1.95 -3.21 -11.24
N PHE A 248 -2.28 -3.40 -9.96
CA PHE A 248 -2.87 -4.65 -9.46
C PHE A 248 -4.11 -4.32 -8.65
N CYS A 249 -5.23 -4.98 -8.98
CA CYS A 249 -6.43 -4.90 -8.15
C CYS A 249 -6.20 -5.71 -6.86
N ILE A 250 -6.35 -5.04 -5.72
CA ILE A 250 -6.23 -5.63 -4.37
C ILE A 250 -7.58 -5.70 -3.65
N SER A 251 -8.65 -5.15 -4.23
CA SER A 251 -10.03 -5.34 -3.77
C SER A 251 -11.00 -5.09 -4.92
N GLU A 252 -11.88 -6.06 -5.19
CA GLU A 252 -12.95 -5.90 -6.21
C GLU A 252 -14.26 -5.36 -5.61
N LYS A 253 -14.50 -5.55 -4.29
CA LYS A 253 -15.76 -5.12 -3.62
C LYS A 253 -15.90 -3.60 -3.64
N LEU A 254 -14.83 -2.93 -3.22
CA LEU A 254 -14.57 -1.53 -3.48
C LEU A 254 -13.30 -1.51 -4.32
N PRO A 255 -13.39 -1.19 -5.63
CA PRO A 255 -12.24 -1.22 -6.51
C PRO A 255 -11.07 -0.48 -5.87
N HIS A 256 -10.00 -1.18 -5.53
CA HIS A 256 -8.80 -0.59 -4.96
C HIS A 256 -7.61 -1.22 -5.67
N TYR A 257 -6.76 -0.38 -6.24
CA TYR A 257 -5.58 -0.83 -6.94
C TYR A 257 -4.31 -0.34 -6.26
N SER A 258 -3.26 -1.14 -6.39
CA SER A 258 -1.90 -0.80 -5.99
C SER A 258 -1.03 -0.65 -7.23
N LEU A 259 0.09 0.07 -7.08
CA LEU A 259 1.07 0.32 -8.14
C LEU A 259 2.43 -0.18 -7.70
N VAL A 260 3.14 -0.90 -8.57
CA VAL A 260 4.46 -1.49 -8.27
C VAL A 260 5.31 -1.59 -9.54
N SER A 261 6.64 -1.61 -9.42
CA SER A 261 7.51 -1.80 -10.59
C SER A 261 7.56 -3.26 -11.03
N LYS A 262 7.76 -3.48 -12.33
CA LYS A 262 7.94 -4.81 -12.91
C LYS A 262 9.07 -5.62 -12.25
N ALA A 263 10.15 -4.95 -11.83
CA ALA A 263 11.24 -5.57 -11.09
C ALA A 263 10.78 -6.20 -9.77
N ALA A 264 10.02 -5.44 -8.97
CA ALA A 264 9.52 -5.90 -7.68
C ALA A 264 8.45 -6.99 -7.85
N VAL A 265 7.64 -6.92 -8.90
CA VAL A 265 6.69 -8.00 -9.27
C VAL A 265 7.44 -9.31 -9.48
N HIS A 266 8.45 -9.33 -10.36
CA HIS A 266 9.22 -10.54 -10.62
C HIS A 266 9.94 -11.06 -9.37
N GLN A 267 10.50 -10.17 -8.56
CA GLN A 267 11.21 -10.57 -7.34
C GLN A 267 10.26 -11.22 -6.31
N ILE A 268 9.02 -10.74 -6.19
CA ILE A 268 8.01 -11.35 -5.32
C ILE A 268 7.48 -12.65 -5.93
N GLN A 269 7.35 -12.75 -7.26
CA GLN A 269 7.01 -14.01 -7.92
C GLN A 269 8.10 -15.07 -7.73
N ASP A 270 9.39 -14.69 -7.74
CA ASP A 270 10.49 -15.60 -7.40
C ASP A 270 10.35 -16.12 -5.95
N LEU A 271 9.95 -15.27 -4.99
CA LEU A 271 9.63 -15.70 -3.63
C LEU A 271 8.42 -16.65 -3.61
N GLU A 272 7.37 -16.35 -4.36
CA GLU A 272 6.15 -17.16 -4.46
C GLU A 272 6.44 -18.57 -5.02
N HIS A 273 7.31 -18.66 -6.03
CA HIS A 273 7.77 -19.93 -6.57
C HIS A 273 8.65 -20.69 -5.57
N LEU A 274 9.55 -20.01 -4.85
CA LEU A 274 10.43 -20.65 -3.86
C LEU A 274 9.62 -21.28 -2.71
N ILE A 275 8.62 -20.60 -2.17
CA ILE A 275 7.80 -21.15 -1.09
C ILE A 275 6.90 -22.31 -1.55
N GLY A 276 6.70 -22.47 -2.85
CA GLY A 276 6.04 -23.62 -3.46
C GLY A 276 6.89 -24.90 -3.52
N GLU A 277 8.18 -24.85 -3.14
CA GLU A 277 8.98 -26.07 -2.96
C GLU A 277 8.27 -27.02 -1.97
N ASP A 278 8.17 -28.31 -2.29
CA ASP A 278 7.38 -29.28 -1.50
C ASP A 278 8.21 -30.50 -1.10
N PRO A 279 9.22 -30.33 -0.22
CA PRO A 279 9.99 -31.47 0.30
C PRO A 279 9.13 -32.42 1.14
N GLY A 280 7.99 -31.95 1.65
CA GLY A 280 7.01 -32.75 2.38
C GLY A 280 6.17 -33.68 1.50
N GLN A 281 6.20 -33.48 0.16
CA GLN A 281 5.42 -34.19 -0.85
C GLN A 281 3.90 -34.15 -0.57
N ARG A 282 3.40 -32.98 -0.17
CA ARG A 282 2.00 -32.72 0.14
C ARG A 282 1.13 -32.54 -1.10
N GLY A 283 1.73 -32.20 -2.23
CA GLY A 283 1.04 -31.86 -3.47
C GLY A 283 0.64 -30.38 -3.55
N ILE A 284 1.34 -29.49 -2.84
CA ILE A 284 0.96 -28.08 -2.68
C ILE A 284 0.82 -27.34 -4.03
N GLN A 285 1.59 -27.74 -5.03
CA GLN A 285 1.56 -27.15 -6.37
C GLN A 285 0.14 -27.19 -7.00
N ALA A 286 -0.69 -28.14 -6.61
CA ALA A 286 -2.07 -28.24 -7.08
C ALA A 286 -3.00 -27.15 -6.51
N LEU A 287 -2.60 -26.51 -5.40
CA LEU A 287 -3.34 -25.42 -4.76
C LEU A 287 -2.84 -24.04 -5.18
N PHE A 288 -1.72 -23.96 -5.90
CA PHE A 288 -1.08 -22.71 -6.30
C PHE A 288 -2.00 -21.82 -7.15
N ILE A 289 -2.16 -20.57 -6.72
CA ILE A 289 -2.75 -19.49 -7.51
C ILE A 289 -1.69 -18.40 -7.66
N GLN A 290 -1.43 -18.03 -8.91
CA GLN A 290 -0.44 -17.01 -9.26
C GLN A 290 -0.77 -15.64 -8.64
N ASP A 291 0.26 -14.97 -8.11
CA ASP A 291 0.25 -13.61 -7.58
C ASP A 291 -0.58 -13.40 -6.30
N GLU A 292 -0.97 -14.47 -5.58
CA GLU A 292 -1.64 -14.34 -4.29
C GLU A 292 -0.69 -13.76 -3.23
N LEU A 293 0.59 -14.15 -3.24
CA LEU A 293 1.63 -13.55 -2.40
C LEU A 293 1.81 -12.06 -2.73
N LEU A 294 1.89 -11.73 -4.02
CA LEU A 294 2.05 -10.35 -4.48
C LEU A 294 0.88 -9.48 -4.04
N LYS A 295 -0.36 -9.90 -4.30
CA LYS A 295 -1.56 -9.14 -3.92
C LYS A 295 -1.71 -9.04 -2.41
N SER A 296 -1.38 -10.09 -1.66
CA SER A 296 -1.34 -10.06 -0.21
C SER A 296 -0.34 -9.02 0.31
N CYS A 297 0.90 -9.01 -0.22
CA CYS A 297 1.92 -8.03 0.14
C CYS A 297 1.49 -6.60 -0.21
N LEU A 298 0.91 -6.39 -1.39
CA LEU A 298 0.39 -5.09 -1.82
C LEU A 298 -0.75 -4.64 -0.90
N SER A 299 -1.70 -5.49 -0.54
CA SER A 299 -2.80 -5.12 0.37
C SER A 299 -2.27 -4.79 1.78
N LEU A 300 -1.37 -5.61 2.32
CA LEU A 300 -0.74 -5.38 3.63
C LEU A 300 0.09 -4.09 3.66
N SER A 301 0.69 -3.68 2.53
CA SER A 301 1.46 -2.44 2.46
C SER A 301 0.57 -1.20 2.61
N HIS A 302 -0.69 -1.26 2.17
CA HIS A 302 -1.71 -0.20 2.41
C HIS A 302 -2.29 -0.21 3.84
N ALA A 303 -2.27 -1.34 4.53
CA ALA A 303 -2.85 -1.47 5.87
C ALA A 303 -2.07 -0.67 6.93
N SER A 304 -2.78 0.01 7.84
CA SER A 304 -2.21 0.67 9.02
C SER A 304 -2.32 -0.18 10.29
N SER A 305 -3.27 -1.12 10.32
CA SER A 305 -3.55 -2.02 11.44
C SER A 305 -3.78 -3.45 10.94
N VAL A 306 -3.02 -4.41 11.46
CA VAL A 306 -3.04 -5.82 11.04
C VAL A 306 -3.33 -6.74 12.22
N LEU A 307 -4.25 -7.68 12.03
CA LEU A 307 -4.52 -8.77 12.98
C LEU A 307 -3.98 -10.08 12.41
N ILE A 308 -3.02 -10.71 13.09
CA ILE A 308 -2.44 -11.98 12.68
C ILE A 308 -2.97 -13.09 13.60
N THR A 309 -3.44 -14.20 13.04
CA THR A 309 -3.84 -15.39 13.80
C THR A 309 -3.06 -16.60 13.33
N THR A 310 -2.66 -17.43 14.28
CA THR A 310 -1.92 -18.67 14.06
C THR A 310 -2.23 -19.62 15.19
N GLY A 311 -2.08 -20.91 14.93
CA GLY A 311 -2.29 -21.96 15.92
C GLY A 311 -3.15 -23.07 15.35
N PHE A 312 -2.53 -24.23 15.23
CA PHE A 312 -3.16 -25.44 14.75
C PHE A 312 -2.87 -26.59 15.74
N PRO A 313 -3.89 -27.05 16.49
CA PRO A 313 -3.72 -28.17 17.38
C PRO A 313 -3.70 -29.51 16.60
N THR A 314 -2.51 -30.09 16.42
CA THR A 314 -2.35 -31.40 15.75
C THR A 314 -2.20 -32.56 16.71
N HIS A 315 -1.63 -32.31 17.90
CA HIS A 315 -1.25 -33.35 18.86
C HIS A 315 -2.08 -33.32 20.13
N PHE A 316 -3.39 -33.61 20.03
CA PHE A 316 -4.35 -33.57 21.16
C PHE A 316 -4.03 -34.50 22.35
N GLN A 317 -3.00 -35.33 22.27
CA GLN A 317 -2.48 -36.16 23.37
C GLN A 317 -1.33 -35.50 24.15
N HIS A 318 -0.83 -34.37 23.65
CA HIS A 318 0.21 -33.55 24.27
C HIS A 318 -0.38 -32.23 24.78
N ASP A 319 0.30 -31.66 25.77
CA ASP A 319 0.01 -30.34 26.32
C ASP A 319 1.31 -29.52 26.28
N PRO A 320 1.40 -28.46 25.47
CA PRO A 320 0.39 -27.96 24.52
C PRO A 320 0.16 -28.88 23.29
N PRO A 321 -1.03 -28.88 22.66
CA PRO A 321 -1.30 -29.59 21.40
C PRO A 321 -0.85 -28.83 20.14
N GLU A 322 -0.39 -27.59 20.28
CA GLU A 322 0.09 -26.71 19.21
C GLU A 322 1.29 -27.29 18.44
N GLU A 323 1.42 -26.85 17.19
CA GLU A 323 2.53 -27.20 16.33
C GLU A 323 3.48 -26.05 16.00
N THR A 324 4.65 -26.42 15.47
CA THR A 324 5.72 -25.50 15.10
C THR A 324 5.53 -24.82 13.74
N ASP A 325 4.57 -25.25 12.92
CA ASP A 325 4.20 -24.54 11.69
C ASP A 325 3.19 -23.43 11.99
N GLY A 326 3.41 -22.24 11.43
CA GLY A 326 2.63 -21.02 11.67
C GLY A 326 3.32 -19.96 12.54
N PRO A 327 3.61 -20.24 13.83
CA PRO A 327 4.11 -19.22 14.74
C PRO A 327 5.40 -18.52 14.27
N PRO A 328 6.42 -19.22 13.74
CA PRO A 328 7.61 -18.56 13.18
C PRO A 328 7.27 -17.56 12.06
N GLY A 329 6.45 -17.97 11.08
CA GLY A 329 6.03 -17.09 9.99
C GLY A 329 5.20 -15.90 10.48
N ALA A 330 4.35 -16.09 11.49
CA ALA A 330 3.59 -15.03 12.14
C ALA A 330 4.53 -13.98 12.78
N VAL A 331 5.55 -14.44 13.50
CA VAL A 331 6.51 -13.55 14.19
C VAL A 331 7.41 -12.80 13.20
N ALA A 332 7.83 -13.43 12.10
CA ALA A 332 8.54 -12.73 11.03
C ALA A 332 7.71 -11.59 10.42
N MET A 333 6.40 -11.82 10.18
CA MET A 333 5.49 -10.76 9.74
C MET A 333 5.36 -9.65 10.79
N VAL A 334 5.22 -10.00 12.08
CA VAL A 334 5.18 -9.00 13.17
C VAL A 334 6.43 -8.11 13.16
N ALA A 335 7.62 -8.70 13.04
CA ALA A 335 8.89 -7.97 13.03
C ALA A 335 8.91 -6.94 11.88
N MET A 336 8.60 -7.37 10.66
CA MET A 336 8.58 -6.49 9.49
C MET A 336 7.50 -5.40 9.59
N LEU A 337 6.28 -5.76 9.97
CA LEU A 337 5.17 -4.81 10.09
C LEU A 337 5.46 -3.74 11.18
N GLN A 338 6.07 -4.13 12.31
CA GLN A 338 6.54 -3.17 13.33
C GLN A 338 7.62 -2.23 12.78
N ALA A 339 8.57 -2.75 12.00
CA ALA A 339 9.63 -1.97 11.38
C ALA A 339 9.09 -0.93 10.37
N LEU A 340 8.00 -1.29 9.68
CA LEU A 340 7.24 -0.40 8.78
C LEU A 340 6.29 0.55 9.52
N GLY A 341 6.28 0.54 10.86
CA GLY A 341 5.47 1.45 11.69
C GLY A 341 3.99 1.10 11.75
N LYS A 342 3.60 -0.13 11.36
CA LYS A 342 2.21 -0.58 11.39
C LYS A 342 1.82 -1.08 12.78
N ARG A 343 0.54 -0.95 13.13
CA ARG A 343 -0.02 -1.55 14.35
C ARG A 343 -0.31 -3.02 14.09
N VAL A 344 0.15 -3.90 14.96
CA VAL A 344 -0.04 -5.35 14.81
C VAL A 344 -0.56 -5.92 16.13
N ALA A 345 -1.52 -6.82 16.04
CA ALA A 345 -1.97 -7.66 17.15
C ALA A 345 -1.97 -9.13 16.73
N ILE A 346 -1.76 -10.03 17.68
CA ILE A 346 -1.88 -11.47 17.45
C ILE A 346 -3.17 -11.97 18.12
N LEU A 347 -3.93 -12.80 17.41
CA LEU A 347 -5.12 -13.48 17.88
C LEU A 347 -4.85 -14.99 17.97
N THR A 348 -5.06 -15.59 19.14
CA THR A 348 -4.93 -17.04 19.35
C THR A 348 -6.13 -17.58 20.11
N ASP A 349 -6.22 -18.90 20.22
CA ASP A 349 -7.23 -19.56 21.06
C ASP A 349 -7.08 -19.14 22.53
N GLN A 350 -8.19 -18.96 23.22
CA GLN A 350 -8.25 -18.62 24.63
C GLN A 350 -7.43 -19.58 25.50
N ARG A 351 -7.41 -20.87 25.16
CA ARG A 351 -6.62 -21.89 25.86
C ARG A 351 -5.11 -21.71 25.72
N ALA A 352 -4.67 -21.06 24.64
CA ALA A 352 -3.26 -20.94 24.27
C ALA A 352 -2.68 -19.55 24.62
N LEU A 353 -3.52 -18.62 25.09
CA LEU A 353 -3.13 -17.23 25.37
C LEU A 353 -1.92 -17.09 26.28
N ASP A 354 -1.89 -17.80 27.42
CA ASP A 354 -0.81 -17.66 28.41
C ASP A 354 0.52 -18.21 27.88
N MET A 355 0.46 -19.31 27.14
CA MET A 355 1.64 -19.85 26.45
C MET A 355 2.15 -18.86 25.41
N HIS A 356 1.28 -18.35 24.53
CA HIS A 356 1.68 -17.37 23.52
C HIS A 356 2.22 -16.08 24.13
N ARG A 357 1.71 -15.66 25.30
CA ARG A 357 2.26 -14.53 26.06
C ARG A 357 3.72 -14.77 26.42
N GLY A 358 4.03 -15.93 27.01
CA GLY A 358 5.41 -16.29 27.32
C GLY A 358 6.31 -16.40 26.08
N ILE A 359 5.79 -16.96 24.97
CA ILE A 359 6.51 -17.06 23.70
C ILE A 359 6.87 -15.65 23.17
N MET A 360 5.91 -14.72 23.16
CA MET A 360 6.14 -13.35 22.67
C MET A 360 7.11 -12.58 23.58
N GLU A 361 6.99 -12.71 24.89
CA GLU A 361 7.93 -12.09 25.85
C GLU A 361 9.37 -12.57 25.59
N ASP A 362 9.57 -13.86 25.36
CA ASP A 362 10.88 -14.41 25.07
C ASP A 362 11.39 -14.01 23.68
N ALA A 363 10.50 -13.86 22.70
CA ALA A 363 10.85 -13.35 21.37
C ALA A 363 11.36 -11.89 21.43
N VAL A 364 10.77 -11.05 22.28
CA VAL A 364 11.27 -9.70 22.57
C VAL A 364 12.63 -9.76 23.28
N LYS A 365 12.78 -10.59 24.31
CA LYS A 365 14.06 -10.74 25.06
C LYS A 365 15.21 -11.19 24.16
N LYS A 366 14.92 -12.02 23.16
CA LYS A 366 15.88 -12.50 22.15
C LYS A 366 16.12 -11.50 21.00
N GLY A 367 15.36 -10.40 20.94
CA GLY A 367 15.48 -9.40 19.88
C GLY A 367 14.95 -9.86 18.52
N ILE A 368 14.08 -10.88 18.49
CA ILE A 368 13.44 -11.36 17.25
C ILE A 368 12.39 -10.35 16.79
N ILE A 369 11.60 -9.83 17.73
CA ILE A 369 10.67 -8.70 17.55
C ILE A 369 11.09 -7.55 18.46
N LYS A 370 10.81 -6.31 18.03
CA LYS A 370 11.31 -5.10 18.70
C LYS A 370 10.56 -4.81 20.00
N THR A 371 9.25 -4.97 19.99
CA THR A 371 8.37 -4.68 21.12
C THR A 371 7.27 -5.73 21.21
N GLU A 372 6.69 -5.88 22.40
CA GLU A 372 5.49 -6.71 22.58
C GLU A 372 4.33 -6.23 21.71
N VAL A 373 3.51 -7.18 21.28
CA VAL A 373 2.26 -6.92 20.55
C VAL A 373 1.06 -7.32 21.40
N PRO A 374 -0.09 -6.63 21.27
CA PRO A 374 -1.32 -7.09 21.90
C PRO A 374 -1.65 -8.53 21.53
N LEU A 375 -1.79 -9.39 22.54
CA LEU A 375 -2.35 -10.73 22.40
C LEU A 375 -3.83 -10.71 22.75
N LEU A 376 -4.64 -11.16 21.79
CA LEU A 376 -6.10 -11.16 21.85
C LEU A 376 -6.61 -12.60 21.75
N SER A 377 -7.82 -12.82 22.26
CA SER A 377 -8.65 -13.99 21.98
C SER A 377 -10.02 -13.54 21.50
N PHE A 378 -10.74 -14.43 20.81
CA PHE A 378 -12.10 -14.19 20.35
C PHE A 378 -13.02 -15.26 20.92
N GLN A 379 -14.14 -14.81 21.48
CA GLN A 379 -15.18 -15.68 22.03
C GLN A 379 -16.52 -15.26 21.44
N LYS A 380 -17.27 -16.23 20.94
CA LYS A 380 -18.60 -15.99 20.37
C LYS A 380 -19.66 -16.05 21.46
N THR A 381 -20.18 -14.89 21.84
CA THR A 381 -21.26 -14.76 22.83
C THR A 381 -22.62 -14.43 22.19
N SER A 382 -22.60 -13.86 20.98
CA SER A 382 -23.78 -13.54 20.16
C SER A 382 -23.44 -13.62 18.66
N SER A 383 -24.43 -13.40 17.81
CA SER A 383 -24.22 -13.28 16.35
C SER A 383 -23.42 -12.02 15.96
N GLU A 384 -23.37 -11.00 16.83
CA GLU A 384 -22.71 -9.72 16.56
C GLU A 384 -21.30 -9.64 17.16
N SER A 385 -20.85 -10.68 17.90
CA SER A 385 -19.54 -10.68 18.55
C SER A 385 -18.38 -10.39 17.59
N ALA A 386 -18.43 -10.96 16.38
CA ALA A 386 -17.38 -10.74 15.37
C ALA A 386 -17.37 -9.30 14.86
N LEU A 387 -18.54 -8.70 14.64
CA LEU A 387 -18.65 -7.31 14.21
C LEU A 387 -18.11 -6.35 15.29
N HIS A 388 -18.51 -6.54 16.55
CA HIS A 388 -17.96 -5.77 17.68
C HIS A 388 -16.46 -6.00 17.89
N PHE A 389 -15.95 -7.18 17.57
CA PHE A 389 -14.53 -7.45 17.65
C PHE A 389 -13.77 -6.67 16.56
N LEU A 390 -14.29 -6.62 15.34
CA LEU A 390 -13.61 -6.00 14.19
C LEU A 390 -13.83 -4.50 14.10
N CYS A 391 -14.89 -3.96 14.69
CA CYS A 391 -15.31 -2.58 14.52
C CYS A 391 -15.52 -1.87 15.86
N HIS A 392 -15.14 -0.59 15.94
CA HIS A 392 -15.43 0.23 17.12
C HIS A 392 -16.95 0.34 17.30
N ASP A 393 -17.44 -0.07 18.48
CA ASP A 393 -18.87 -0.11 18.83
C ASP A 393 -19.75 -0.91 17.85
N GLY A 394 -19.15 -1.81 17.07
CA GLY A 394 -19.86 -2.58 16.04
C GLY A 394 -20.20 -1.80 14.77
N ASP A 395 -19.61 -0.61 14.56
CA ASP A 395 -19.83 0.22 13.37
C ASP A 395 -18.95 -0.23 12.18
N PRO A 396 -19.51 -0.81 11.09
CA PRO A 396 -18.73 -1.24 9.93
C PRO A 396 -17.92 -0.12 9.26
N GLY A 397 -18.29 1.15 9.46
CA GLY A 397 -17.53 2.30 8.95
C GLY A 397 -16.30 2.66 9.78
N LYS A 398 -16.07 1.99 10.92
CA LYS A 398 -14.94 2.22 11.82
C LYS A 398 -14.21 0.90 12.16
N PRO A 399 -13.59 0.25 11.17
CA PRO A 399 -12.82 -0.96 11.41
C PRO A 399 -11.62 -0.69 12.35
N ARG A 400 -11.31 -1.67 13.20
CA ARG A 400 -10.15 -1.68 14.11
C ARG A 400 -8.88 -2.19 13.42
N PHE A 401 -9.06 -3.00 12.38
CA PHE A 401 -8.02 -3.62 11.58
C PHE A 401 -8.35 -3.44 10.10
N ASP A 402 -7.34 -3.17 9.29
CA ASP A 402 -7.48 -3.01 7.85
C ASP A 402 -7.20 -4.34 7.13
N HIS A 403 -6.46 -5.25 7.77
CA HIS A 403 -6.09 -6.54 7.19
C HIS A 403 -6.02 -7.63 8.26
N LEU A 404 -6.65 -8.79 8.01
CA LEU A 404 -6.53 -10.00 8.84
C LEU A 404 -5.67 -11.04 8.11
N VAL A 405 -4.72 -11.65 8.82
CA VAL A 405 -3.87 -12.72 8.28
C VAL A 405 -4.06 -13.97 9.12
N ALA A 406 -4.43 -15.08 8.51
CA ALA A 406 -4.38 -16.41 9.11
C ALA A 406 -3.18 -17.16 8.55
N ILE A 407 -2.33 -17.70 9.42
CA ILE A 407 -1.18 -18.51 9.04
C ILE A 407 -1.13 -19.77 9.89
N GLU A 408 -1.25 -20.92 9.25
CA GLU A 408 -1.40 -22.22 9.93
C GLU A 408 -2.44 -22.14 11.07
N ARG A 409 -3.61 -21.62 10.71
CA ARG A 409 -4.76 -21.56 11.60
C ARG A 409 -5.79 -22.53 11.09
N SER A 410 -6.23 -23.48 11.90
CA SER A 410 -7.26 -24.44 11.50
C SER A 410 -8.53 -23.75 11.00
N GLY A 411 -8.99 -24.14 9.81
CA GLY A 411 -10.17 -23.62 9.15
C GLY A 411 -11.40 -24.51 9.31
N ARG A 412 -12.58 -23.89 9.42
CA ARG A 412 -13.84 -24.62 9.53
C ARG A 412 -14.19 -25.34 8.22
N ALA A 413 -14.46 -26.64 8.28
CA ALA A 413 -14.94 -27.45 7.16
C ALA A 413 -16.45 -27.24 6.90
N ALA A 414 -16.96 -27.80 5.79
CA ALA A 414 -18.33 -27.59 5.33
C ALA A 414 -19.43 -28.07 6.31
N ASP A 415 -19.10 -28.99 7.21
CA ASP A 415 -20.01 -29.50 8.24
C ASP A 415 -19.94 -28.70 9.57
N GLY A 416 -19.14 -27.64 9.60
CA GLY A 416 -18.93 -26.79 10.78
C GLY A 416 -17.96 -27.37 11.82
N ASN A 417 -17.24 -28.45 11.49
CA ASN A 417 -16.15 -28.99 12.30
C ASN A 417 -14.77 -28.53 11.82
N TYR A 418 -13.73 -28.94 12.54
CA TYR A 418 -12.34 -28.64 12.26
C TYR A 418 -11.57 -29.95 12.20
N TYR A 419 -10.78 -30.15 11.16
CA TYR A 419 -10.06 -31.40 10.94
C TYR A 419 -8.59 -31.14 10.69
N ASN A 420 -7.73 -31.98 11.27
CA ASN A 420 -6.33 -32.06 10.83
C ASN A 420 -6.22 -32.90 9.54
N MET A 421 -5.03 -32.93 8.94
CA MET A 421 -4.75 -33.71 7.71
C MET A 421 -5.06 -35.21 7.82
N ARG A 422 -5.13 -35.77 9.04
CA ARG A 422 -5.47 -37.17 9.32
C ARG A 422 -7.00 -37.41 9.37
N GLY A 423 -7.81 -36.37 9.17
CA GLY A 423 -9.27 -36.43 9.26
C GLY A 423 -9.80 -36.48 10.71
N ILE A 424 -8.97 -36.15 11.71
CA ILE A 424 -9.38 -36.15 13.12
C ILE A 424 -10.05 -34.83 13.45
N ASN A 425 -11.23 -34.89 14.06
CA ASN A 425 -11.96 -33.71 14.50
C ASN A 425 -11.29 -33.07 15.74
N ILE A 426 -10.87 -31.81 15.60
CA ILE A 426 -10.18 -31.02 16.63
C ILE A 426 -11.01 -29.84 17.14
N LYS A 427 -12.31 -29.76 16.83
CA LYS A 427 -13.20 -28.64 17.18
C LYS A 427 -13.18 -28.25 18.66
N HIS A 428 -12.97 -29.21 19.56
CA HIS A 428 -12.90 -28.99 21.00
C HIS A 428 -11.65 -28.21 21.46
N LEU A 429 -10.68 -27.97 20.57
CA LEU A 429 -9.45 -27.24 20.82
C LEU A 429 -9.39 -25.89 20.10
N VAL A 430 -10.42 -25.54 19.33
CA VAL A 430 -10.37 -24.45 18.35
C VAL A 430 -11.52 -23.47 18.63
N ASP A 431 -11.16 -22.23 18.94
CA ASP A 431 -12.11 -21.11 19.01
C ASP A 431 -12.61 -20.74 17.61
N PRO A 432 -13.85 -20.23 17.48
CA PRO A 432 -14.48 -19.93 16.19
C PRO A 432 -13.97 -18.64 15.54
N ILE A 433 -12.64 -18.50 15.43
CA ILE A 433 -11.94 -17.34 14.85
C ILE A 433 -12.32 -17.13 13.38
N ASP A 434 -12.72 -18.19 12.65
CA ASP A 434 -13.20 -18.08 11.27
C ASP A 434 -14.40 -17.14 11.11
N ASP A 435 -15.21 -16.97 12.16
CA ASP A 435 -16.34 -16.04 12.14
C ASP A 435 -15.88 -14.58 11.94
N LEU A 436 -14.65 -14.24 12.35
CA LEU A 436 -14.05 -12.95 12.05
C LEU A 436 -13.77 -12.79 10.56
N PHE A 437 -13.26 -13.83 9.89
CA PHE A 437 -12.99 -13.78 8.45
C PHE A 437 -14.27 -13.72 7.62
N VAL A 438 -15.28 -14.51 8.01
CA VAL A 438 -16.62 -14.44 7.39
C VAL A 438 -17.21 -13.04 7.55
N THR A 439 -17.13 -12.45 8.75
CA THR A 439 -17.66 -11.10 8.99
C THR A 439 -16.87 -10.04 8.23
N ALA A 440 -15.53 -10.10 8.25
CA ALA A 440 -14.64 -9.21 7.52
C ALA A 440 -14.95 -9.17 6.02
N SER A 441 -15.36 -10.31 5.43
CA SER A 441 -15.74 -10.36 4.02
C SER A 441 -16.88 -9.41 3.63
N SER A 442 -17.70 -9.00 4.60
CA SER A 442 -18.83 -8.07 4.43
C SER A 442 -18.52 -6.62 4.82
N ILE A 443 -17.36 -6.36 5.44
CA ILE A 443 -16.99 -5.02 5.94
C ILE A 443 -16.04 -4.36 4.92
N PRO A 444 -16.45 -3.25 4.28
CA PRO A 444 -15.56 -2.52 3.40
C PRO A 444 -14.32 -1.99 4.15
N GLY A 445 -13.16 -2.06 3.51
CA GLY A 445 -11.89 -1.61 4.10
C GLY A 445 -11.16 -2.67 4.94
N ILE A 446 -11.72 -3.87 5.10
CA ILE A 446 -11.02 -5.01 5.71
C ILE A 446 -10.67 -6.04 4.63
N SER A 447 -9.38 -6.30 4.44
CA SER A 447 -8.85 -7.37 3.60
C SER A 447 -8.48 -8.61 4.43
N THR A 448 -8.43 -9.78 3.80
CA THR A 448 -8.07 -11.04 4.45
C THR A 448 -7.04 -11.83 3.65
N THR A 449 -6.03 -12.38 4.33
CA THR A 449 -5.06 -13.34 3.78
C THR A 449 -5.11 -14.64 4.57
N GLY A 450 -5.20 -15.78 3.91
CA GLY A 450 -4.89 -17.09 4.45
C GLY A 450 -3.55 -17.59 3.93
N ILE A 451 -2.77 -18.24 4.79
CA ILE A 451 -1.50 -18.88 4.47
C ILE A 451 -1.58 -20.32 5.00
N GLY A 452 -1.44 -21.30 4.11
CA GLY A 452 -1.62 -22.70 4.42
C GLY A 452 -0.83 -23.64 3.51
N ASP A 453 -0.68 -24.88 3.95
CA ASP A 453 0.08 -25.93 3.27
C ASP A 453 -0.71 -27.24 3.05
N GLY A 454 -1.95 -27.33 3.54
CA GLY A 454 -2.79 -28.53 3.52
C GLY A 454 -4.20 -28.31 2.94
N GLY A 455 -4.69 -27.07 2.95
CA GLY A 455 -6.01 -26.69 2.45
C GLY A 455 -7.14 -26.74 3.49
N ASN A 456 -6.82 -27.17 4.71
CA ASN A 456 -7.71 -27.18 5.88
C ASN A 456 -7.42 -25.98 6.81
N GLU A 457 -6.61 -25.03 6.37
CA GLU A 457 -6.30 -23.79 7.07
C GLU A 457 -7.30 -22.68 6.71
N LEU A 458 -7.53 -21.77 7.64
CA LEU A 458 -8.40 -20.62 7.50
C LEU A 458 -7.94 -19.73 6.34
N GLY A 459 -8.86 -19.46 5.41
CA GLY A 459 -8.63 -18.72 4.18
C GLY A 459 -8.46 -19.62 2.96
N MET A 460 -8.11 -20.90 3.14
CA MET A 460 -7.97 -21.88 2.05
C MET A 460 -9.31 -22.27 1.41
N GLY A 461 -10.44 -21.77 1.91
CA GLY A 461 -11.72 -21.90 1.21
C GLY A 461 -11.70 -21.33 -0.22
N LYS A 462 -10.74 -20.45 -0.54
CA LYS A 462 -10.51 -19.95 -1.90
C LYS A 462 -10.01 -21.03 -2.86
N VAL A 463 -9.29 -22.03 -2.37
CA VAL A 463 -8.76 -23.17 -3.13
C VAL A 463 -9.52 -24.47 -2.84
N LYS A 464 -10.70 -24.39 -2.21
CA LYS A 464 -11.49 -25.53 -1.72
C LYS A 464 -11.70 -26.63 -2.76
N ASP A 465 -12.02 -26.28 -3.99
CA ASP A 465 -12.26 -27.28 -5.05
C ASP A 465 -10.99 -28.02 -5.45
N ALA A 466 -9.85 -27.34 -5.46
CA ALA A 466 -8.54 -27.98 -5.66
C ALA A 466 -8.19 -28.90 -4.48
N VAL A 467 -8.45 -28.46 -3.23
CA VAL A 467 -8.25 -29.28 -2.03
C VAL A 467 -9.07 -30.57 -2.10
N ARG A 468 -10.37 -30.47 -2.44
CA ARG A 468 -11.26 -31.63 -2.61
C ARG A 468 -10.77 -32.63 -3.65
N THR A 469 -10.16 -32.12 -4.72
CA THR A 469 -9.73 -32.91 -5.87
C THR A 469 -8.38 -33.59 -5.62
N TYR A 470 -7.43 -32.87 -5.02
CA TYR A 470 -6.02 -33.27 -5.02
C TYR A 470 -5.50 -33.66 -3.63
N MET A 471 -6.10 -33.16 -2.54
CA MET A 471 -5.58 -33.38 -1.20
C MET A 471 -6.15 -34.64 -0.55
N PRO A 472 -5.35 -35.39 0.25
CA PRO A 472 -5.84 -36.50 1.05
C PRO A 472 -6.99 -36.06 1.96
N ASN A 473 -8.07 -36.83 2.00
CA ASN A 473 -9.29 -36.50 2.74
C ASN A 473 -9.92 -35.14 2.35
N GLY A 474 -9.59 -34.55 1.19
CA GLY A 474 -10.01 -33.21 0.81
C GLY A 474 -11.52 -32.95 0.89
N ASN A 475 -12.35 -33.96 0.60
CA ASN A 475 -13.81 -33.85 0.75
C ASN A 475 -14.27 -33.59 2.20
N LEU A 476 -13.51 -34.07 3.18
CA LEU A 476 -13.77 -33.90 4.61
C LEU A 476 -13.10 -32.64 5.15
N ILE A 477 -11.81 -32.46 4.85
CA ILE A 477 -10.98 -31.48 5.57
C ILE A 477 -10.98 -30.09 4.95
N ALA A 478 -11.37 -29.95 3.68
CA ALA A 478 -11.26 -28.68 2.97
C ALA A 478 -11.97 -27.55 3.73
N CYS A 479 -11.21 -26.49 3.99
CA CYS A 479 -11.73 -25.29 4.63
C CYS A 479 -12.87 -24.70 3.79
N ASP A 480 -13.92 -24.24 4.46
CA ASP A 480 -15.09 -23.61 3.85
C ASP A 480 -14.97 -22.08 3.80
N VAL A 481 -14.07 -21.51 4.60
CA VAL A 481 -13.90 -20.06 4.74
C VAL A 481 -12.78 -19.56 3.85
N ALA A 482 -13.16 -18.79 2.82
CA ALA A 482 -12.23 -18.16 1.89
C ALA A 482 -11.71 -16.83 2.43
N ALA A 483 -10.43 -16.56 2.18
CA ALA A 483 -9.84 -15.24 2.31
C ALA A 483 -9.81 -14.52 0.95
N ASP A 484 -9.59 -13.20 0.95
CA ASP A 484 -9.41 -12.43 -0.28
C ASP A 484 -8.11 -12.87 -1.00
N PHE A 485 -7.08 -13.25 -0.22
CA PHE A 485 -5.85 -13.85 -0.72
C PHE A 485 -5.55 -15.19 -0.03
N ALA A 486 -5.14 -16.22 -0.79
CA ALA A 486 -4.75 -17.54 -0.30
C ALA A 486 -3.33 -17.86 -0.77
N VAL A 487 -2.35 -17.63 0.10
CA VAL A 487 -0.93 -17.94 -0.14
C VAL A 487 -0.69 -19.39 0.22
N THR A 488 -0.33 -20.21 -0.76
CA THR A 488 0.01 -21.62 -0.57
C THR A 488 1.51 -21.79 -0.50
N ALA A 489 2.01 -22.51 0.50
CA ALA A 489 3.42 -22.79 0.68
C ALA A 489 3.63 -24.25 1.07
N GLY A 490 4.79 -24.84 0.77
CA GLY A 490 5.12 -26.21 1.20
C GLY A 490 5.19 -26.36 2.74
N VAL A 491 5.39 -25.25 3.45
CA VAL A 491 5.31 -25.07 4.91
C VAL A 491 4.78 -23.65 5.15
N SER A 492 3.76 -23.47 5.99
CA SER A 492 3.07 -22.18 6.18
C SER A 492 4.02 -21.08 6.66
N ASN A 493 4.99 -21.41 7.52
CA ASN A 493 6.06 -20.50 7.96
C ASN A 493 6.76 -19.81 6.79
N TRP A 494 7.02 -20.53 5.69
CA TRP A 494 7.68 -19.97 4.52
C TRP A 494 6.83 -18.90 3.84
N GLY A 495 5.51 -19.07 3.81
CA GLY A 495 4.59 -18.02 3.35
C GLY A 495 4.67 -16.76 4.20
N GLY A 496 4.75 -16.90 5.52
CA GLY A 496 4.97 -15.76 6.44
C GLY A 496 6.31 -15.05 6.20
N TYR A 497 7.40 -15.81 6.01
CA TYR A 497 8.71 -15.25 5.66
C TYR A 497 8.68 -14.50 4.32
N ALA A 498 8.03 -15.08 3.31
CA ALA A 498 7.91 -14.47 2.00
C ALA A 498 7.08 -13.18 2.03
N ILE A 499 6.05 -13.08 2.87
CA ILE A 499 5.34 -11.82 3.10
C ILE A 499 6.27 -10.77 3.71
N ALA A 500 7.06 -11.13 4.73
CA ALA A 500 8.02 -10.20 5.33
C ALA A 500 9.04 -9.69 4.30
N CYS A 501 9.58 -10.59 3.47
CA CYS A 501 10.47 -10.23 2.37
C CYS A 501 9.78 -9.37 1.28
N GLY A 502 8.54 -9.72 0.90
CA GLY A 502 7.76 -8.98 -0.08
C GLY A 502 7.44 -7.56 0.38
N LEU A 503 7.06 -7.37 1.64
CA LEU A 503 6.86 -6.05 2.23
C LEU A 503 8.15 -5.21 2.22
N TYR A 504 9.30 -5.81 2.51
CA TYR A 504 10.60 -5.14 2.38
C TYR A 504 10.89 -4.72 0.94
N ILE A 505 10.72 -5.61 -0.04
CA ILE A 505 10.91 -5.31 -1.47
C ILE A 505 10.01 -4.14 -1.91
N LEU A 506 8.74 -4.18 -1.52
CA LEU A 506 7.78 -3.10 -1.80
C LEU A 506 8.20 -1.77 -1.15
N SER A 507 8.72 -1.80 0.08
CA SER A 507 9.18 -0.59 0.78
C SER A 507 10.38 0.10 0.11
N LEU A 508 11.18 -0.66 -0.65
CA LEU A 508 12.32 -0.16 -1.42
C LEU A 508 11.98 0.14 -2.89
N CYS A 509 10.82 -0.28 -3.37
CA CYS A 509 10.37 -0.03 -4.74
C CYS A 509 9.94 1.45 -4.88
N PRO A 510 10.66 2.30 -5.63
CA PRO A 510 10.35 3.74 -5.69
C PRO A 510 8.98 4.06 -6.27
N VAL A 511 8.48 3.20 -7.18
CA VAL A 511 7.13 3.31 -7.76
C VAL A 511 6.07 3.11 -6.67
N HIS A 512 6.21 2.03 -5.90
CA HIS A 512 5.24 1.64 -4.88
C HIS A 512 5.30 2.55 -3.65
N GLU A 513 6.50 2.85 -3.17
CA GLU A 513 6.74 3.76 -2.05
C GLU A 513 6.12 5.14 -2.31
N ARG A 514 6.34 5.70 -3.51
CA ARG A 514 5.75 6.96 -3.92
C ARG A 514 4.22 6.90 -3.95
N TYR A 515 3.66 5.77 -4.41
CA TYR A 515 2.21 5.55 -4.46
C TYR A 515 1.60 5.52 -3.05
N LEU A 516 2.22 4.80 -2.11
CA LEU A 516 1.74 4.73 -0.72
C LEU A 516 1.74 6.08 -0.02
N ARG A 517 2.83 6.85 -0.15
CA ARG A 517 2.93 8.21 0.44
C ARG A 517 2.17 9.29 -0.32
N LYS A 518 1.40 8.91 -1.35
CA LYS A 518 0.62 9.83 -2.19
C LYS A 518 1.46 10.93 -2.86
N GLY A 519 2.73 10.64 -3.17
CA GLY A 519 3.68 11.61 -3.72
C GLY A 519 4.12 12.71 -2.75
N LEU A 520 3.81 12.58 -1.46
CA LEU A 520 4.18 13.51 -0.38
C LEU A 520 5.39 12.99 0.40
N GLY A 521 6.08 13.87 1.11
CA GLY A 521 7.27 13.53 1.89
C GLY A 521 8.49 13.15 1.05
N THR A 522 9.52 12.68 1.74
CA THR A 522 10.77 12.20 1.16
C THR A 522 10.81 10.68 1.11
N PRO A 523 11.57 10.09 0.17
CA PRO A 523 11.85 8.66 0.19
C PRO A 523 12.49 8.20 1.50
N PRO A 524 12.49 6.89 1.80
CA PRO A 524 13.02 6.35 3.05
C PRO A 524 14.52 6.64 3.19
N SER A 525 14.94 7.07 4.38
CA SER A 525 16.35 7.31 4.69
C SER A 525 17.14 5.99 4.75
N PRO A 526 18.48 6.03 4.59
CA PRO A 526 19.32 4.85 4.78
C PRO A 526 19.09 4.16 6.14
N ASP A 527 18.94 4.93 7.21
CA ASP A 527 18.67 4.40 8.56
C ASP A 527 17.34 3.64 8.63
N GLN A 528 16.30 4.14 7.94
CA GLN A 528 15.01 3.43 7.86
C GLN A 528 15.15 2.10 7.11
N GLN A 529 15.88 2.12 5.99
CA GLN A 529 16.12 0.92 5.19
C GLN A 529 16.93 -0.13 5.99
N GLU A 530 17.89 0.30 6.80
CA GLU A 530 18.66 -0.58 7.67
C GLU A 530 17.77 -1.23 8.76
N ILE A 531 16.86 -0.47 9.37
CA ILE A 531 15.88 -1.01 10.33
C ILE A 531 14.99 -2.07 9.68
N TRP A 532 14.52 -1.82 8.45
CA TRP A 532 13.71 -2.78 7.71
C TRP A 532 14.51 -4.04 7.36
N ALA A 533 15.74 -3.88 6.86
CA ALA A 533 16.62 -4.99 6.52
C ALA A 533 16.95 -5.84 7.76
N ALA A 534 17.20 -5.20 8.91
CA ALA A 534 17.44 -5.87 10.17
C ALA A 534 16.22 -6.64 10.69
N SER A 535 15.02 -6.38 10.16
CA SER A 535 13.76 -7.04 10.57
C SER A 535 13.39 -8.23 9.69
N LEU A 536 14.14 -8.49 8.62
CA LEU A 536 13.96 -9.68 7.79
C LEU A 536 14.20 -10.97 8.59
N PRO A 537 13.55 -12.09 8.17
CA PRO A 537 13.82 -13.41 8.74
C PRO A 537 15.27 -13.81 8.46
N THR A 538 15.93 -14.42 9.45
CA THR A 538 17.29 -14.95 9.33
C THR A 538 17.35 -16.34 9.95
N VAL A 539 18.32 -17.16 9.53
CA VAL A 539 18.51 -18.51 10.08
C VAL A 539 18.62 -18.45 11.60
N ASP A 540 19.44 -17.54 12.13
CA ASP A 540 19.66 -17.41 13.58
C ASP A 540 18.38 -17.01 14.33
N LYS A 541 17.59 -16.06 13.80
CA LYS A 541 16.33 -15.63 14.43
C LYS A 541 15.31 -16.76 14.45
N GLU A 542 15.19 -17.51 13.35
CA GLU A 542 14.23 -18.61 13.27
C GLU A 542 14.69 -19.81 14.12
N GLU A 543 15.99 -20.06 14.24
CA GLU A 543 16.53 -21.07 15.15
C GLU A 543 16.26 -20.70 16.62
N ASP A 544 16.49 -19.43 16.98
CA ASP A 544 16.18 -18.91 18.31
C ASP A 544 14.67 -18.99 18.60
N PHE A 545 13.82 -18.63 17.63
CA PHE A 545 12.37 -18.69 17.81
C PHE A 545 11.86 -20.13 17.95
N LEU A 546 12.35 -21.05 17.12
CA LEU A 546 11.99 -22.46 17.22
C LEU A 546 12.47 -23.06 18.55
N SER A 547 13.62 -22.62 19.06
CA SER A 547 14.09 -22.98 20.41
C SER A 547 13.17 -22.46 21.52
N ILE A 548 12.56 -21.28 21.34
CA ILE A 548 11.51 -20.78 22.24
C ILE A 548 10.29 -21.72 22.18
N LEU A 549 9.82 -22.08 20.98
CA LEU A 549 8.68 -23.01 20.84
C LEU A 549 8.93 -24.35 21.55
N VAL A 550 10.14 -24.90 21.38
CA VAL A 550 10.59 -26.11 22.09
C VAL A 550 10.58 -25.92 23.61
N LYS A 551 11.03 -24.78 24.12
CA LYS A 551 10.98 -24.44 25.56
C LYS A 551 9.54 -24.48 26.10
N TYR A 552 8.56 -24.06 25.30
CA TYR A 552 7.14 -24.08 25.66
C TYR A 552 6.44 -25.42 25.33
N GLY A 553 7.17 -26.43 24.85
CA GLY A 553 6.63 -27.77 24.61
C GLY A 553 5.91 -27.95 23.28
N VAL A 554 5.96 -26.96 22.38
CA VAL A 554 5.36 -26.99 21.03
C VAL A 554 6.17 -27.93 20.13
N ARG A 555 5.49 -28.73 19.29
CA ARG A 555 6.09 -29.88 18.59
C ARG A 555 5.91 -29.81 17.09
N SER A 556 6.73 -30.58 16.37
CA SER A 556 6.54 -30.82 14.94
C SER A 556 5.18 -31.46 14.65
N GLY A 557 4.37 -30.83 13.78
CA GLY A 557 3.02 -31.24 13.42
C GLY A 557 2.86 -32.67 12.93
N LYS A 558 3.86 -33.14 12.20
CA LYS A 558 3.84 -34.48 11.58
C LYS A 558 4.30 -35.57 12.55
N THR A 559 5.42 -35.36 13.25
CA THR A 559 6.12 -36.41 14.01
C THR A 559 5.90 -36.36 15.52
N ALA A 560 5.35 -35.25 16.05
CA ALA A 560 5.30 -34.91 17.48
C ALA A 560 6.69 -34.73 18.14
N ASN A 561 7.75 -34.63 17.34
CA ASN A 561 9.10 -34.40 17.84
C ASN A 561 9.18 -33.05 18.56
N LEU A 562 9.80 -33.03 19.75
CA LEU A 562 10.14 -31.82 20.48
C LEU A 562 11.59 -31.47 20.20
N GLY A 563 11.79 -30.70 19.15
CA GLY A 563 13.11 -30.29 18.68
C GLY A 563 13.00 -29.27 17.57
N LEU A 564 14.14 -28.96 16.96
CA LEU A 564 14.23 -28.04 15.82
C LEU A 564 13.72 -28.71 14.54
N GLU A 565 12.41 -28.86 14.47
CA GLU A 565 11.69 -29.54 13.39
C GLU A 565 10.34 -28.88 13.16
N VAL A 566 9.97 -28.71 11.88
CA VAL A 566 8.66 -28.24 11.46
C VAL A 566 8.13 -29.25 10.44
N ASP A 567 6.92 -29.75 10.63
CA ASP A 567 6.27 -30.67 9.70
C ASP A 567 7.01 -31.96 9.33
N GLY A 568 7.82 -32.48 10.24
CA GLY A 568 8.65 -33.65 9.96
C GLY A 568 9.91 -33.35 9.16
N LEU A 569 10.22 -32.08 8.94
CA LEU A 569 11.42 -31.61 8.26
C LEU A 569 12.37 -30.99 9.28
N PRO A 570 13.65 -31.40 9.29
CA PRO A 570 14.62 -30.85 10.24
C PRO A 570 14.93 -29.39 9.90
N PHE A 571 15.12 -28.55 10.91
CA PHE A 571 15.46 -27.14 10.71
C PHE A 571 16.71 -26.98 9.84
N HIS A 572 17.79 -27.70 10.19
CA HIS A 572 18.98 -27.83 9.36
C HIS A 572 18.98 -29.16 8.59
N PRO A 573 19.29 -29.16 7.28
CA PRO A 573 19.54 -27.98 6.45
C PRO A 573 18.25 -27.37 5.87
N THR A 574 17.08 -27.99 6.01
CA THR A 574 15.90 -27.73 5.16
C THR A 574 15.38 -26.30 5.28
N HIS A 575 14.90 -25.90 6.45
CA HIS A 575 14.31 -24.56 6.63
C HIS A 575 15.38 -23.47 6.56
N ALA A 576 16.57 -23.72 7.11
CA ALA A 576 17.71 -22.80 7.02
C ALA A 576 18.08 -22.47 5.57
N THR A 577 18.07 -23.46 4.68
CA THR A 577 18.36 -23.27 3.24
C THR A 577 17.29 -22.40 2.57
N ILE A 578 16.01 -22.65 2.86
CA ILE A 578 14.90 -21.86 2.30
C ILE A 578 14.98 -20.40 2.75
N ILE A 579 15.27 -20.15 4.04
CA ILE A 579 15.46 -18.79 4.57
C ILE A 579 16.62 -18.10 3.84
N GLN A 580 17.75 -18.79 3.65
CA GLN A 580 18.90 -18.21 2.94
C GLN A 580 18.55 -17.88 1.48
N LYS A 581 17.93 -18.80 0.75
CA LYS A 581 17.46 -18.56 -0.63
C LYS A 581 16.49 -17.37 -0.72
N MET A 582 15.54 -17.25 0.22
CA MET A 582 14.62 -16.10 0.26
C MET A 582 15.36 -14.78 0.46
N ARG A 583 16.34 -14.76 1.37
CA ARG A 583 17.16 -13.56 1.58
C ARG A 583 17.99 -13.22 0.34
N ASP A 584 18.54 -14.21 -0.34
CA ASP A 584 19.30 -14.01 -1.57
C ASP A 584 18.41 -13.39 -2.65
N ILE A 585 17.19 -13.90 -2.86
CA ILE A 585 16.19 -13.30 -3.77
C ILE A 585 15.88 -11.86 -3.34
N THR A 586 15.73 -11.61 -2.04
CA THR A 586 15.33 -10.31 -1.47
C THR A 586 16.40 -9.22 -1.65
N TYR A 587 17.69 -9.55 -1.48
CA TYR A 587 18.80 -8.59 -1.63
C TYR A 587 19.38 -8.53 -3.04
N PHE A 588 19.39 -9.66 -3.74
CA PHE A 588 20.07 -9.84 -5.02
C PHE A 588 19.06 -10.36 -6.05
N PRO A 589 18.22 -9.49 -6.63
CA PRO A 589 17.21 -9.92 -7.58
C PRO A 589 17.87 -10.63 -8.76
N ASN A 590 17.35 -11.80 -9.11
CA ASN A 590 17.81 -12.55 -10.28
C ASN A 590 17.65 -11.69 -11.55
N PRO A 591 18.53 -11.82 -12.55
CA PRO A 591 18.23 -11.29 -13.87
C PRO A 591 16.92 -11.95 -14.37
N PRO A 592 16.01 -11.19 -15.01
CA PRO A 592 14.76 -11.76 -15.49
C PRO A 592 15.06 -12.93 -16.44
N LEU A 593 14.32 -14.04 -16.27
CA LEU A 593 14.35 -15.14 -17.22
C LEU A 593 14.00 -14.59 -18.62
N ALA A 594 14.87 -14.89 -19.58
CA ALA A 594 14.85 -14.32 -20.94
C ALA A 594 13.65 -14.78 -21.77
#